data_AF-M5ES26-F1
#
_entry.id   AF-M5ES26-F1
#
_cell.length_a   1.000
_cell.length_b   1.000
_cell.length_c   1.000
_cell.angle_alpha   90.00
_cell.angle_beta   90.00
_cell.angle_gamma   90.00
#
_symmetry.space_group_name_H-M   'P 1'
#
loop_
_entity.id
_entity.type
_entity.pdbx_description
1 polymer ?
#
loop_
_entity_poly.entity_id
_entity_poly.type
_entity_poly.pdbx_seq_one_letter_code
_entity_poly.pdbx_strand_id
1 'polypeptide(L)' 'MHAPTTPAMPSLAWRLKDQEIADVSTYVRGSWGNNAPAVSSGDVAAVRKQLLP' A
#
# COMPACT_ATOMS: atom_id res chain seq x y z
N MET A 1 -25.14 -16.23 -1.38
CA MET A 1 -23.82 -16.80 -1.03
C MET A 1 -22.87 -15.67 -0.68
N HIS A 2 -22.78 -15.29 0.61
CA HIS A 2 -21.74 -14.37 1.08
C HIS A 2 -20.45 -15.19 1.15
N ALA A 3 -19.47 -14.89 0.30
CA ALA A 3 -18.11 -15.36 0.56
C ALA A 3 -17.70 -14.78 1.92
N PRO A 4 -17.22 -15.58 2.90
CA PRO A 4 -16.66 -15.03 4.12
C PRO A 4 -15.59 -14.04 3.71
N THR A 5 -15.75 -12.76 4.07
CA THR A 5 -14.69 -11.78 3.83
C THR A 5 -13.49 -12.28 4.61
N THR A 6 -12.44 -12.62 3.87
CA THR A 6 -11.11 -12.98 4.38
C THR A 6 -10.73 -12.04 5.53
N PRO A 7 -10.01 -12.51 6.57
CA PRO A 7 -9.57 -11.64 7.66
C PRO A 7 -9.06 -10.30 7.13
N ALA A 8 -9.47 -9.20 7.76
CA ALA A 8 -9.05 -7.87 7.35
C ALA A 8 -7.52 -7.82 7.26
N MET A 9 -6.99 -7.21 6.19
CA MET A 9 -5.54 -7.07 6.05
C MET A 9 -4.98 -6.33 7.27
N PRO A 10 -4.01 -6.91 8.01
CA PRO A 10 -3.44 -6.25 9.17
C PRO A 10 -2.68 -5.00 8.75
N SER A 11 -2.63 -3.99 9.63
CA SER A 11 -1.84 -2.80 9.36
C SER A 11 -0.34 -3.12 9.41
N LEU A 12 0.37 -2.71 8.36
CA LEU A 12 1.83 -2.81 8.26
C LEU A 12 2.54 -1.47 8.45
N ALA A 13 1.78 -0.38 8.69
CA ALA A 13 2.32 0.97 8.83
C ALA A 13 3.36 1.13 9.96
N TRP A 14 3.28 0.28 10.99
CA TRP A 14 4.23 0.27 12.11
C TRP A 14 5.53 -0.49 11.80
N ARG A 15 5.55 -1.35 10.77
CA ARG A 15 6.71 -2.17 10.40
C ARG A 15 7.50 -1.60 9.23
N LEU A 16 6.80 -1.01 8.27
CA LEU A 16 7.38 -0.59 7.00
C LEU A 16 7.59 0.93 6.96
N LYS A 17 8.75 1.35 6.45
CA LYS A 17 9.06 2.75 6.14
C LYS A 17 8.30 3.20 4.89
N ASP A 18 8.15 4.51 4.71
CA ASP A 18 7.43 5.08 3.55
C ASP A 18 8.04 4.62 2.22
N GLN A 19 9.37 4.53 2.15
CA GLN A 19 10.08 4.05 0.97
C GLN A 19 9.78 2.58 0.66
N GLU A 20 9.79 1.71 1.67
CA GLU A 20 9.53 0.27 1.48
C GLU A 20 8.10 0.03 0.97
N ILE A 21 7.13 0.81 1.49
CA ILE A 21 5.74 0.76 1.00
C ILE A 21 5.66 1.26 -0.44
N ALA A 22 6.36 2.35 -0.78
CA ALA A 22 6.38 2.91 -2.12
C ALA A 22 6.99 1.93 -3.14
N ASP A 23 8.08 1.25 -2.79
CA ASP A 23 8.77 0.29 -3.64
C ASP A 23 7.88 -0.94 -3.92
N VAL A 24 7.29 -1.53 -2.87
CA VAL A 24 6.37 -2.67 -3.01
C VAL A 24 5.14 -2.27 -3.83
N SER A 25 4.56 -1.11 -3.56
CA SER A 25 3.38 -0.63 -4.28
C SER A 25 3.69 -0.37 -5.76
N THR A 26 4.86 0.21 -6.05
CA THR A 26 5.34 0.43 -7.43
C THR A 26 5.53 -0.89 -8.15
N TYR A 27 6.14 -1.88 -7.51
CA TYR A 27 6.31 -3.21 -8.07
C TYR A 27 4.95 -3.83 -8.43
N VAL A 28 3.98 -3.81 -7.52
CA VAL A 28 2.63 -4.34 -7.77
C VAL A 28 1.94 -3.59 -8.92
N ARG A 29 2.07 -2.26 -8.98
CA ARG A 29 1.46 -1.41 -10.02
C ARG A 29 2.03 -1.62 -11.43
N GLY A 30 3.25 -2.13 -11.54
CA GLY A 30 3.88 -2.51 -12.82
C GLY A 30 3.85 -4.01 -13.12
N SER A 31 3.36 -4.84 -12.19
CA SER A 31 3.38 -6.30 -12.30
C SER A 31 2.00 -6.89 -12.59
N TRP A 32 1.96 -8.15 -13.00
CA TRP A 32 0.72 -8.92 -13.23
C TRP A 32 -0.26 -8.27 -14.22
N GLY A 33 0.26 -7.56 -15.22
CA GLY A 33 -0.56 -6.88 -16.23
C GLY A 33 -1.09 -5.51 -15.79
N ASN A 34 -0.73 -5.03 -14.59
CA ASN A 34 -1.01 -3.66 -14.18
C ASN A 34 -0.14 -2.68 -14.99
N ASN A 35 -0.72 -1.52 -15.32
CA ASN A 35 -0.01 -0.42 -15.97
C ASN A 35 -0.36 0.90 -15.28
N ALA A 36 0.22 1.10 -14.10
CA ALA A 36 0.00 2.32 -13.33
C ALA A 36 1.32 3.00 -12.96
N PRO A 37 1.33 4.34 -12.75
CA PRO A 37 2.56 5.07 -12.42
C PRO A 37 3.23 4.59 -11.12
N ALA A 38 4.53 4.85 -11.00
CA ALA A 38 5.25 4.61 -9.76
C ALA A 38 4.66 5.42 -8.59
N VAL A 39 4.79 4.89 -7.39
CA VAL A 39 4.40 5.54 -6.14
C VAL A 39 5.67 6.10 -5.50
N SER A 40 5.65 7.36 -5.09
CA SER A 40 6.77 7.96 -4.35
C SER A 40 6.60 7.76 -2.85
N SER A 41 7.71 7.81 -2.11
CA SER A 41 7.65 7.84 -0.64
C SER A 41 6.93 9.07 -0.09
N GLY A 42 6.92 10.19 -0.84
CA GLY A 42 6.14 11.38 -0.50
C GLY A 42 4.63 11.15 -0.56
N ASP A 43 4.17 10.40 -1.56
CA ASP A 43 2.75 10.00 -1.68
C ASP A 43 2.32 9.14 -0.49
N VAL A 44 3.15 8.18 -0.10
CA VAL A 44 2.90 7.32 1.07
C VAL A 44 2.87 8.14 2.36
N ALA A 45 3.83 9.04 2.55
CA ALA A 45 3.90 9.88 3.75
C ALA A 45 2.68 10.81 3.86
N ALA A 46 2.18 11.34 2.74
CA ALA A 46 0.99 12.16 2.71
C ALA A 46 -0.26 11.37 3.14
N VAL A 47 -0.43 10.16 2.61
CA VAL A 47 -1.54 9.26 3.01
C VAL A 47 -1.39 8.82 4.46
N ARG A 48 -0.18 8.48 4.91
CA ARG A 48 0.10 8.05 6.29
C ARG A 48 -0.34 9.09 7.31
N LYS A 49 -0.13 10.38 7.04
CA LYS A 49 -0.59 11.48 7.90
C LYS A 49 -2.12 11.52 8.04
N GLN A 50 -2.87 11.04 7.05
CA GLN A 50 -4.33 10.96 7.11
C GLN A 50 -4.84 9.76 7.92
N LEU A 51 -3.97 8.77 8.17
CA LEU A 51 -4.30 7.55 8.92
C LEU A 51 -3.98 7.66 10.41
N LEU A 52 -3.19 8.67 10.79
CA LEU A 52 -2.88 8.96 12.19
C LEU A 52 -4.00 9.84 12.77
N PRO A 53 -4.55 9.50 13.96
CA PRO A 53 -5.51 10.34 14.66
C PRO A 53 -4.90 11.67 15.13
#